data_AF-A0AAW5KFG9-F1
#
_entry.id   AF-A0AAW5KFG9-F1
#
_cell.length_a   1.000
_cell.length_b   1.000
_cell.length_c   1.000
_cell.angle_alpha   90.00
_cell.angle_beta   90.00
_cell.angle_gamma   90.00
#
_symmetry.space_group_name_H-M   'P 1'
#
loop_
_entity.id
_entity.type
_entity.pdbx_description
1 polymer ?
#
loop_
_entity_poly.entity_id
_entity_poly.type
_entity_poly.pdbx_seq_one_letter_code
_entity_poly.pdbx_strand_id
1 'polypeptide(L)'
;TEEILGEYDLLDFILYHHLRYGLSPEKIYYYACAAFGERYTGAYIKEKLGLFYKRFCASQFKRVCAPECAVITDVTLSGGACAMPGDMGSKTCVEAVEAISV
;
A
#
# COMPACT_ATOMS: atom_id res chain seq x y z
N THR A 1 -9.10 3.07 12.15
CA THR A 1 -8.28 3.80 13.15
C THR A 1 -6.90 3.20 13.15
N GLU A 2 -5.86 3.98 13.49
CA GLU A 2 -4.45 3.54 13.50
C GLU A 2 -4.25 2.21 14.22
N GLU A 3 -5.02 1.95 15.26
CA GLU A 3 -5.08 0.66 15.98
C GLU A 3 -5.25 -0.57 15.07
N ILE A 4 -5.98 -0.43 13.95
CA ILE A 4 -6.28 -1.53 13.01
C ILE A 4 -5.30 -1.55 11.83
N LEU A 5 -4.82 -0.39 11.41
CA LEU A 5 -4.06 -0.21 10.17
C LEU A 5 -2.55 -0.18 10.40
N GLY A 6 -2.11 0.21 11.60
CA GLY A 6 -0.75 0.66 11.86
C GLY A 6 -0.64 2.19 11.79
N GLU A 7 0.53 2.69 12.14
CA GLU A 7 0.85 4.12 12.09
C GLU A 7 0.82 4.63 10.63
N TYR A 8 0.18 5.79 10.41
CA TYR A 8 0.02 6.32 9.05
C TYR A 8 1.35 6.64 8.38
N ASP A 9 2.40 6.97 9.13
CA ASP A 9 3.75 7.20 8.61
C ASP A 9 4.23 6.07 7.69
N LEU A 10 4.04 4.81 8.12
CA LEU A 10 4.45 3.63 7.35
C LEU A 10 3.49 3.37 6.18
N LEU A 11 2.18 3.57 6.39
CA LEU A 11 1.17 3.31 5.38
C LEU A 11 1.26 4.31 4.22
N ASP A 12 1.48 5.58 4.52
CA ASP A 12 1.66 6.63 3.52
C ASP A 12 2.96 6.41 2.74
N PHE A 13 4.01 5.94 3.41
CA PHE A 13 5.25 5.53 2.73
C PHE A 13 4.98 4.42 1.71
N ILE A 14 4.28 3.36 2.11
CA ILE A 14 3.93 2.24 1.23
C ILE A 14 3.04 2.71 0.08
N LEU A 15 2.00 3.48 0.38
CA LEU A 15 1.03 3.99 -0.60
C LEU A 15 1.73 4.85 -1.66
N TYR A 16 2.58 5.77 -1.24
CA TYR A 16 3.30 6.68 -2.12
C TYR A 16 4.23 5.91 -3.08
N HIS A 17 5.02 4.97 -2.55
CA HIS A 17 5.95 4.19 -3.37
C HIS A 17 5.22 3.23 -4.32
N HIS A 18 4.08 2.69 -3.90
CA HIS A 18 3.26 1.84 -4.75
C HIS A 18 2.62 2.63 -5.89
N LEU A 19 2.01 3.78 -5.61
CA LEU A 19 1.28 4.56 -6.62
C LEU A 19 2.20 5.36 -7.55
N ARG A 20 3.23 6.03 -7.02
CA ARG A 20 4.10 6.89 -7.84
C ARG A 20 5.04 6.08 -8.72
N TYR A 21 5.59 4.99 -8.20
CA TYR A 21 6.66 4.24 -8.85
C TYR A 21 6.26 2.83 -9.28
N GLY A 22 5.08 2.33 -8.89
CA GLY A 22 4.64 0.97 -9.25
C GLY A 22 5.59 -0.12 -8.72
N LEU A 23 6.26 0.13 -7.60
CA LEU A 23 7.28 -0.78 -7.08
C LEU A 23 6.69 -2.12 -6.63
N SER A 24 7.50 -3.17 -6.76
CA SER A 24 7.19 -4.49 -6.21
C SER A 24 7.19 -4.46 -4.68
N PRO A 25 6.39 -5.33 -4.02
CA PRO A 25 6.33 -5.41 -2.56
C PRO A 25 7.71 -5.65 -1.93
N GLU A 26 8.57 -6.44 -2.57
CA GLU A 26 9.94 -6.70 -2.12
C GLU A 26 10.79 -5.43 -2.04
N LYS A 27 10.72 -4.58 -3.06
CA LYS A 27 11.46 -3.30 -3.09
C LYS A 27 10.91 -2.33 -2.06
N ILE A 28 9.59 -2.26 -1.92
CA ILE A 28 8.94 -1.40 -0.91
C ILE A 28 9.36 -1.85 0.49
N TYR A 29 9.39 -3.16 0.77
CA TYR A 29 9.89 -3.70 2.03
C TYR A 29 11.33 -3.29 2.30
N TYR A 30 12.22 -3.46 1.31
CA TYR A 30 13.63 -3.07 1.45
C TYR A 30 13.78 -1.57 1.77
N TYR A 31 13.06 -0.69 1.06
CA TYR A 31 13.10 0.75 1.33
C TYR A 31 12.50 1.11 2.69
N ALA A 32 11.42 0.45 3.09
CA ALA A 32 10.80 0.67 4.40
C ALA A 32 11.73 0.23 5.54
N CYS A 33 12.44 -0.90 5.39
CA CYS A 33 13.45 -1.32 6.36
C CYS A 33 14.64 -0.34 6.43
N ALA A 34 15.07 0.22 5.30
CA ALA A 34 16.14 1.22 5.28
C ALA A 34 15.69 2.55 5.91
N ALA A 35 14.45 2.98 5.70
CA ALA A 35 13.94 4.25 6.21
C ALA A 35 13.48 4.18 7.67
N PHE A 36 12.92 3.05 8.10
CA PHE A 36 12.30 2.89 9.42
C PHE A 36 12.92 1.79 10.29
N GLY A 37 14.07 1.23 9.91
CA GLY A 37 14.71 0.12 10.63
C GLY A 37 15.07 0.42 12.10
N GLU A 38 15.17 1.71 12.47
CA GLU A 38 15.36 2.13 13.87
C GLU A 38 14.05 2.17 14.67
N ARG A 39 12.90 2.32 14.00
CA ARG A 39 11.57 2.50 14.62
C ARG A 39 10.74 1.23 14.61
N TYR A 40 10.84 0.41 13.57
CA TYR A 40 10.07 -0.81 13.41
C TYR A 40 10.94 -2.01 13.05
N THR A 41 10.52 -3.19 13.51
CA THR A 41 11.13 -4.45 13.11
C THR A 41 10.71 -4.83 11.69
N GLY A 42 11.59 -5.53 10.95
CA GLY A 42 11.26 -6.03 9.62
C GLY A 42 9.99 -6.89 9.61
N ALA A 43 9.77 -7.71 10.64
CA ALA A 43 8.55 -8.50 10.80
C ALA A 43 7.28 -7.63 10.85
N TYR A 44 7.31 -6.50 11.59
CA TYR A 44 6.19 -5.57 11.66
C TYR A 44 5.91 -4.91 10.31
N ILE A 45 6.97 -4.46 9.61
CA ILE A 45 6.85 -3.84 8.28
C ILE A 45 6.23 -4.83 7.30
N LYS A 46 6.68 -6.10 7.30
CA LYS A 46 6.14 -7.16 6.45
C LYS A 46 4.65 -7.40 6.72
N GLU A 47 4.25 -7.48 7.98
CA GLU A 47 2.85 -7.64 8.38
C GLU A 47 1.98 -6.49 7.86
N LYS A 48 2.42 -5.24 8.08
CA LYS A 48 1.67 -4.05 7.63
C LYS A 48 1.61 -3.93 6.11
N LEU A 49 2.67 -4.30 5.41
CA LEU A 49 2.68 -4.35 3.95
C LEU A 49 1.65 -5.36 3.41
N GLY A 50 1.58 -6.56 4.01
CA GLY A 50 0.56 -7.56 3.64
C GLY A 50 -0.86 -7.08 3.93
N LEU A 51 -1.08 -6.45 5.09
CA LEU A 51 -2.37 -5.85 5.45
C LEU A 51 -2.79 -4.74 4.49
N PHE A 52 -1.83 -3.89 4.08
CA PHE A 52 -2.04 -2.82 3.11
C PHE A 52 -2.59 -3.39 1.80
N TYR A 53 -1.92 -4.37 1.18
CA TYR A 53 -2.37 -4.92 -0.11
C TYR A 53 -3.75 -5.58 -0.02
N LYS A 54 -4.03 -6.33 1.05
CA LYS A 54 -5.36 -6.94 1.27
C LYS A 54 -6.46 -5.87 1.29
N ARG A 55 -6.27 -4.81 2.07
CA ARG A 55 -7.28 -3.75 2.23
C ARG A 55 -7.35 -2.83 1.01
N PHE A 56 -6.21 -2.57 0.39
CA PHE A 56 -6.11 -1.71 -0.78
C PHE A 56 -6.92 -2.30 -1.93
N CYS A 57 -6.76 -3.58 -2.26
CA CYS A 57 -7.58 -4.24 -3.27
C CYS A 57 -9.05 -4.33 -2.84
N ALA A 58 -9.34 -4.79 -1.61
CA ALA A 58 -10.72 -4.95 -1.13
C ALA A 58 -11.51 -3.64 -1.06
N SER A 59 -10.85 -2.49 -0.96
CA SER A 59 -11.49 -1.18 -0.90
C SER A 59 -11.54 -0.46 -2.26
N GLN A 60 -11.07 -1.08 -3.35
CA GLN A 60 -11.02 -0.44 -4.66
C GLN A 60 -12.42 -0.06 -5.17
N PHE A 61 -13.44 -0.89 -4.93
CA PHE A 61 -14.82 -0.59 -5.33
C PHE A 61 -15.34 0.73 -4.75
N LYS A 62 -14.89 1.10 -3.55
CA LYS A 62 -15.28 2.36 -2.89
C LYS A 62 -14.68 3.57 -3.58
N ARG A 63 -13.53 3.42 -4.24
CA ARG A 63 -12.84 4.49 -4.97
C ARG A 63 -13.39 4.71 -6.37
N VAL A 64 -13.89 3.65 -7.01
CA VAL A 64 -14.51 3.75 -8.35
C VAL A 64 -15.75 4.64 -8.33
N CYS A 65 -16.56 4.57 -7.27
CA CYS A 65 -17.77 5.38 -7.12
C CYS A 65 -17.55 6.67 -6.30
N ALA A 66 -16.30 7.08 -6.08
CA ALA A 66 -16.02 8.31 -5.33
C ALA A 66 -16.41 9.54 -6.17
N PRO A 67 -16.94 10.61 -5.55
CA PRO A 67 -17.17 11.86 -6.25
C PRO A 67 -15.84 12.45 -6.75
N GLU A 68 -15.92 13.29 -7.77
CA GLU A 68 -14.75 14.02 -8.26
C GLU A 68 -14.17 14.89 -7.14
N CYS A 69 -12.83 14.93 -7.05
CA CYS A 69 -12.12 15.70 -6.04
C CYS A 69 -10.92 16.42 -6.67
N ALA A 70 -10.53 17.55 -6.07
CA ALA A 70 -9.35 18.28 -6.48
C ALA A 70 -8.08 17.44 -6.26
N VAL A 71 -7.14 17.52 -7.21
CA VAL A 71 -5.83 16.90 -7.12
C VAL A 71 -4.90 17.82 -6.33
N ILE A 72 -4.55 17.43 -5.10
CA ILE A 72 -3.70 18.24 -4.19
C ILE A 72 -2.22 17.88 -4.33
N THR A 73 -1.94 16.60 -4.56
CA THR A 73 -0.58 16.03 -4.69
C THR A 73 -0.38 15.40 -6.05
N ASP A 74 0.88 15.16 -6.42
CA ASP A 74 1.26 14.44 -7.66
C ASP A 74 0.61 13.06 -7.80
N VAL A 75 0.19 12.47 -6.68
CA VAL A 75 -0.39 11.14 -6.59
C VAL A 75 -1.84 11.28 -6.16
N THR A 76 -2.76 10.62 -6.87
CA THR A 76 -4.19 10.64 -6.56
C THR A 76 -4.83 9.26 -6.67
N LEU A 77 -5.92 9.11 -5.92
CA LEU A 77 -6.72 7.89 -5.87
C LEU A 77 -8.07 8.03 -6.60
N SER A 78 -8.38 9.21 -7.13
CA SER A 78 -9.61 9.51 -7.85
C SER A 78 -9.47 9.30 -9.37
N GLY A 79 -10.61 9.09 -10.03
CA GLY A 79 -10.85 9.23 -11.48
C GLY A 79 -9.64 9.08 -12.42
N GLY A 80 -9.33 7.86 -12.83
CA GLY A 80 -8.39 7.58 -13.93
C GLY A 80 -6.91 7.49 -13.54
N ALA A 81 -6.46 8.13 -12.45
CA ALA A 81 -5.07 8.02 -11.99
C ALA A 81 -4.74 6.64 -11.40
N CYS A 82 -5.72 6.04 -10.70
CA CYS A 82 -5.63 4.66 -10.21
C CYS A 82 -6.53 3.75 -11.06
N ALA A 83 -6.05 3.39 -12.25
CA ALA A 83 -6.76 2.52 -13.20
C ALA A 83 -6.69 1.04 -12.79
N MET A 84 -7.15 0.71 -11.59
CA MET A 84 -7.30 -0.67 -11.13
C MET A 84 -8.77 -1.11 -11.15
N PRO A 85 -9.08 -2.33 -11.64
CA PRO A 85 -10.42 -2.87 -11.61
C PRO A 85 -10.90 -3.12 -10.17
N GLY A 86 -12.19 -2.86 -9.92
CA GLY A 86 -12.82 -3.02 -8.60
C GLY A 86 -12.79 -4.46 -8.06
N ASP A 87 -12.79 -5.44 -8.97
CA ASP A 87 -12.80 -6.88 -8.65
C ASP A 87 -11.41 -7.51 -8.58
N MET A 88 -10.34 -6.70 -8.55
CA MET A 88 -8.97 -7.19 -8.45
C MET A 88 -8.74 -7.95 -7.13
N GLY A 89 -8.32 -9.21 -7.22
CA GLY A 89 -7.92 -10.00 -6.06
C GLY A 89 -6.54 -9.59 -5.53
N SER A 90 -6.37 -9.61 -4.20
CA SER A 90 -5.09 -9.29 -3.55
C SER A 90 -4.07 -10.44 -3.52
N LYS A 91 -4.42 -11.62 -4.06
CA LYS A 91 -3.66 -12.86 -3.88
C LYS A 91 -2.20 -12.73 -4.30
N THR A 92 -1.96 -12.30 -5.53
CA THR A 92 -0.60 -12.19 -6.10
C THR A 92 0.29 -11.23 -5.30
N CYS A 93 -0.25 -10.10 -4.83
CA CYS A 93 0.52 -9.15 -4.03
C CYS A 93 0.83 -9.71 -2.64
N VAL A 94 -0.10 -10.45 -2.02
CA VAL A 94 0.10 -11.05 -0.70
C VAL A 94 1.10 -12.21 -0.76
N GLU A 95 1.01 -13.06 -1.79
CA GLU A 95 1.97 -14.14 -2.03
C GLU A 95 3.40 -13.58 -2.21
N ALA A 96 3.53 -12.48 -2.95
CA ALA A 96 4.81 -11.80 -3.12
C ALA A 96 5.34 -11.20 -1.80
N VAL A 97 4.47 -10.73 -0.90
CA VAL A 97 4.89 -10.32 0.45
C VAL A 97 5.32 -11.53 1.28
N GLU A 98 4.59 -12.63 1.23
CA GLU A 98 4.90 -13.85 2.00
C GLU A 98 6.25 -14.45 1.61
N ALA A 99 6.61 -14.41 0.32
CA ALA A 99 7.88 -14.87 -0.24
C ALA A 99 9.12 -14.11 0.25
N ILE A 100 8.96 -12.90 0.82
CA ILE A 100 10.07 -12.11 1.35
C ILE A 100 10.68 -12.81 2.58
N SER A 101 11.96 -13.13 2.54
CA SER A 101 12.70 -13.54 3.74
C SER A 101 12.94 -12.33 4.64
N VAL A 102 12.60 -12.47 5.93
CA VAL A 102 12.77 -11.42 6.96
C VAL A 102 14.21 -11.41 7.44
#